data_AF-A0A0N1GER3-F1
#
_entry.id   AF-A0A0N1GER3-F1
#
_cell.length_a   1.000
_cell.length_b   1.000
_cell.length_c   1.000
_cell.angle_alpha   90.00
_cell.angle_beta   90.00
_cell.angle_gamma   90.00
#
_symmetry.space_group_name_H-M   'P 1'
#
loop_
_entity.id
_entity.type
_entity.pdbx_description
1 polymer ?
#
loop_
_entity_poly.entity_id
_entity_poly.type
_entity_poly.pdbx_seq_one_letter_code
_entity_poly.pdbx_strand_id
1 'polypeptide(L)'
;DLVELFEAGALRPLPVTCWDVRRAPEAFRYLSQARHVGKVVLTVPAPLDPDGTVLVTGGTGGLGALVARHLVTEHGLRHLLLASRRGLDAPGARELVAELAELGATADVAAVDVADRDQLAAALHTVPAGHPLTAVVHTAGVLDDGVVAMLTPERMARVMRPKVDAVANLHELTRDADLSTFVVFSSVMGTFGGAGQANYAAANAYLDAFAVARRTAGLPATALAWGPWAPGAGMTAELTDADLRRMERAGMRPLTPERGLELLDAVLDLGAGGERAAVLPVDLDLVGLRRRQADEVPALLRTLVRVQGRRKAEVGGGDHQQDLKARLLAAVPADRDRLLADLIRGAAAAVLGHGSGTDIELAHTFKELGFDSLTSVELRNRVNAATGLRVPATLIFDHPTPAALVRHIKSELLGAEEPLAPALLSTPTPTSVDDDPIVIVGMACRFPGGVGSPEDLWRLVSEGG
;
A
#
# COMPACT_ATOMS: atom_id res chain seq x y z
N ASP A 1 -37.73 -10.76 36.19
CA ASP A 1 -37.94 -11.00 34.76
C ASP A 1 -36.63 -11.45 34.12
N LEU A 2 -36.62 -12.25 33.04
CA LEU A 2 -35.35 -12.70 32.41
C LEU A 2 -34.58 -11.53 31.79
N VAL A 3 -35.32 -10.54 31.27
CA VAL A 3 -34.77 -9.31 30.68
C VAL A 3 -34.01 -8.49 31.71
N GLU A 4 -34.58 -8.28 32.90
CA GLU A 4 -33.92 -7.55 34.00
C GLU A 4 -32.57 -8.17 34.39
N LEU A 5 -32.43 -9.50 34.30
CA LEU A 5 -31.17 -10.18 34.60
C LEU A 5 -30.10 -9.91 33.54
N PHE A 6 -30.47 -9.73 32.26
CA PHE A 6 -29.54 -9.30 31.22
C PHE A 6 -29.18 -7.82 31.36
N GLU A 7 -30.16 -6.96 31.64
CA GLU A 7 -29.95 -5.52 31.87
C GLU A 7 -29.05 -5.26 33.07
N ALA A 8 -29.21 -6.03 34.15
CA ALA A 8 -28.34 -5.98 35.32
C ALA A 8 -26.97 -6.66 35.13
N GLY A 9 -26.72 -7.26 33.95
CA GLY A 9 -25.47 -7.95 33.63
C GLY A 9 -25.25 -9.28 34.37
N ALA A 10 -26.26 -9.79 35.09
CA ALA A 10 -26.24 -11.08 35.77
C ALA A 10 -26.26 -12.26 34.78
N LEU A 11 -26.84 -12.04 33.60
CA LEU A 11 -26.78 -12.95 32.45
C LEU A 11 -26.09 -12.27 31.27
N ARG A 12 -25.38 -13.04 30.46
CA ARG A 12 -24.77 -12.59 29.20
C ARG A 12 -25.21 -13.48 28.06
N PRO A 13 -25.50 -12.94 26.86
CA PRO A 13 -25.80 -13.76 25.70
C PRO A 13 -24.69 -14.77 25.44
N LEU A 14 -25.07 -15.96 24.98
CA LEU A 14 -24.09 -16.96 24.56
C LEU A 14 -23.28 -16.43 23.36
N PRO A 15 -22.02 -16.85 23.21
CA PRO A 15 -21.27 -16.59 21.99
C PRO A 15 -22.08 -17.08 20.77
N VAL A 16 -22.17 -16.24 19.75
CA VAL A 16 -22.85 -16.57 18.50
C VAL A 16 -21.83 -16.80 17.40
N THR A 17 -22.14 -17.73 16.51
CA THR A 17 -21.47 -17.87 15.22
C THR A 17 -22.53 -17.77 14.14
N CYS A 18 -22.38 -16.77 13.28
CA CYS A 18 -23.44 -16.38 12.35
C CYS A 18 -23.12 -16.82 10.91
N TRP A 19 -24.16 -17.22 10.19
CA TRP A 19 -24.14 -17.45 8.75
C TRP A 19 -25.32 -16.74 8.12
N ASP A 20 -25.13 -16.25 6.88
CA ASP A 20 -26.27 -15.85 6.06
C ASP A 20 -27.21 -17.04 5.82
N VAL A 21 -28.52 -16.80 5.81
CA VAL A 21 -29.56 -17.82 5.58
C VAL A 21 -29.35 -18.57 4.26
N ARG A 22 -28.79 -17.92 3.23
CA ARG A 22 -28.44 -18.55 1.94
C ARG A 22 -27.34 -19.60 2.08
N ARG A 23 -26.60 -19.59 3.20
CA ARG A 23 -25.54 -20.55 3.57
C ARG A 23 -25.95 -21.52 4.68
N ALA A 24 -27.26 -21.65 4.95
CA ALA A 24 -27.77 -22.59 5.94
C ALA A 24 -27.19 -24.02 5.83
N PRO A 25 -26.96 -24.61 4.64
CA PRO A 25 -26.35 -25.94 4.54
C PRO A 25 -24.95 -26.04 5.17
N GLU A 26 -24.15 -24.97 5.09
CA GLU A 26 -22.83 -24.92 5.71
C GLU A 26 -22.94 -24.79 7.24
N ALA A 27 -23.86 -23.95 7.71
CA ALA A 27 -24.14 -23.80 9.14
C ALA A 27 -24.62 -25.12 9.75
N PHE A 28 -25.52 -25.84 9.09
CA PHE A 28 -25.99 -27.16 9.53
C PHE A 28 -24.87 -28.20 9.52
N ARG A 29 -23.96 -28.17 8.54
CA ARG A 29 -22.78 -29.05 8.52
C ARG A 29 -21.81 -28.73 9.66
N TYR A 30 -21.59 -27.46 9.95
CA TYR A 30 -20.77 -27.03 11.08
C TYR A 30 -21.38 -27.45 12.42
N LEU A 31 -22.70 -27.30 12.56
CA LEU A 31 -23.47 -27.73 13.72
C LEU A 31 -23.39 -29.25 13.92
N SER A 32 -23.62 -30.04 12.87
CA SER A 32 -23.62 -31.51 12.94
C SER A 32 -22.26 -32.12 13.27
N GLN A 33 -21.18 -31.40 12.95
CA GLN A 33 -19.81 -31.75 13.34
C GLN A 33 -19.46 -31.37 14.79
N ALA A 34 -20.42 -30.82 15.55
CA ALA A 34 -20.23 -30.34 16.93
C ALA A 34 -19.03 -29.38 17.11
N ARG A 35 -18.72 -28.58 16.07
CA ARG A 35 -17.60 -27.63 16.09
C ARG A 35 -17.90 -26.31 16.79
N HIS A 36 -19.17 -26.07 17.13
CA HIS A 36 -19.67 -24.81 17.66
C HIS A 36 -19.52 -24.72 19.18
N VAL A 37 -19.32 -23.51 19.67
CA VAL A 37 -19.49 -23.13 21.08
C VAL A 37 -20.59 -22.08 21.12
N GLY A 38 -21.53 -22.20 22.07
CA GLY A 38 -22.66 -21.27 22.18
C GLY A 38 -23.75 -21.56 21.15
N LYS A 39 -24.07 -20.60 20.29
CA LYS A 39 -25.21 -20.67 19.36
C LYS A 39 -24.80 -20.43 17.90
N VAL A 40 -25.37 -21.25 17.01
CA VAL A 40 -25.34 -21.01 15.57
C VAL A 40 -26.58 -20.19 15.19
N VAL A 41 -26.37 -19.06 14.52
CA VAL A 41 -27.44 -18.12 14.13
C VAL A 41 -27.45 -17.95 12.63
N LEU A 42 -28.64 -17.90 12.04
CA LEU A 42 -28.82 -17.53 10.64
C LEU A 42 -29.26 -16.07 10.54
N THR A 43 -28.56 -15.28 9.73
CA THR A 43 -28.89 -13.88 9.47
C THR A 43 -29.65 -13.77 8.14
N VAL A 44 -30.67 -12.93 8.11
CA VAL A 44 -31.41 -12.62 6.88
C VAL A 44 -30.81 -11.35 6.26
N PRO A 45 -30.45 -11.35 4.98
CA PRO A 45 -29.96 -10.14 4.32
C PRO A 45 -31.07 -9.09 4.30
N ALA A 46 -30.76 -7.88 4.73
CA ALA A 46 -31.61 -6.72 4.53
C ALA A 46 -31.11 -5.92 3.33
N PRO A 47 -32.01 -5.45 2.44
CA PRO A 47 -31.63 -4.51 1.39
C PRO A 47 -31.21 -3.16 2.00
N LEU A 48 -30.64 -2.29 1.16
CA LEU A 48 -30.51 -0.88 1.53
C LEU A 48 -31.91 -0.28 1.75
N ASP A 49 -32.04 0.53 2.80
CA ASP A 49 -33.28 1.23 3.14
C ASP A 49 -33.25 2.64 2.54
N PRO A 50 -34.07 2.95 1.51
CA PRO A 50 -34.10 4.27 0.89
C PRO A 50 -34.47 5.43 1.83
N ASP A 51 -35.22 5.12 2.90
CA ASP A 51 -35.66 6.09 3.90
C ASP A 51 -34.65 6.22 5.06
N GLY A 52 -33.65 5.33 5.12
CA GLY A 52 -32.56 5.37 6.09
C GLY A 52 -31.41 6.28 5.67
N THR A 53 -30.59 6.65 6.65
CA THR A 53 -29.37 7.44 6.44
C THR A 53 -28.17 6.54 6.16
N VAL A 54 -27.38 6.88 5.13
CA VAL A 54 -26.05 6.28 4.89
C VAL A 54 -24.94 7.22 5.33
N LEU A 55 -24.00 6.70 6.14
CA LEU A 55 -22.76 7.39 6.48
C LEU A 55 -21.68 7.05 5.46
N VAL A 56 -21.17 8.04 4.74
CA VAL A 56 -20.00 7.89 3.86
C VAL A 56 -18.81 8.65 4.46
N THR A 57 -17.87 7.91 5.05
CA THR A 57 -16.63 8.52 5.56
C THR A 57 -15.61 8.67 4.45
N GLY A 58 -14.86 9.78 4.46
CA GLY A 58 -14.13 10.21 3.27
C GLY A 58 -15.08 10.69 2.16
N GLY A 59 -16.35 11.00 2.49
CA GLY A 59 -17.43 11.23 1.53
C GLY A 59 -17.25 12.44 0.61
N THR A 60 -16.38 13.38 0.98
CA THR A 60 -16.00 14.52 0.12
C THR A 60 -14.70 14.28 -0.67
N GLY A 61 -14.10 13.09 -0.57
CA GLY A 61 -12.94 12.68 -1.36
C GLY A 61 -13.36 12.07 -2.70
N GLY A 62 -12.40 11.79 -3.59
CA GLY A 62 -12.70 11.31 -4.95
C GLY A 62 -13.62 10.09 -5.01
N LEU A 63 -13.22 8.97 -4.40
CA LEU A 63 -14.04 7.76 -4.37
C LEU A 63 -15.30 7.92 -3.52
N GLY A 64 -15.22 8.60 -2.37
CA GLY A 64 -16.38 8.83 -1.50
C GLY A 64 -17.49 9.62 -2.20
N ALA A 65 -17.13 10.63 -2.97
CA ALA A 65 -18.09 11.43 -3.75
C ALA A 65 -18.70 10.65 -4.91
N LEU A 66 -17.93 9.78 -5.57
CA LEU A 66 -18.45 8.87 -6.60
C LEU A 66 -19.47 7.90 -6.00
N VAL A 67 -19.14 7.28 -4.86
CA VAL A 67 -20.05 6.39 -4.14
C VAL A 67 -21.30 7.12 -3.68
N ALA A 68 -21.18 8.34 -3.13
CA ALA A 68 -22.33 9.12 -2.68
C ALA A 68 -23.33 9.39 -3.82
N ARG A 69 -22.85 9.81 -5.00
CA ARG A 69 -23.69 9.98 -6.19
C ARG A 69 -24.38 8.69 -6.59
N HIS A 70 -23.59 7.61 -6.69
CA HIS A 70 -24.07 6.30 -7.12
C HIS A 70 -25.16 5.74 -6.22
N LEU A 71 -25.01 5.90 -4.91
CA LEU A 71 -26.02 5.48 -3.92
C LEU A 71 -27.34 6.27 -4.06
N VAL A 72 -27.29 7.54 -4.46
CA VAL A 72 -28.50 8.34 -4.71
C VAL A 72 -29.15 7.95 -6.04
N THR A 73 -28.36 7.78 -7.11
CA THR A 73 -28.90 7.56 -8.45
C THR A 73 -29.36 6.14 -8.69
N GLU A 74 -28.57 5.13 -8.31
CA GLU A 74 -28.85 3.72 -8.60
C GLU A 74 -29.59 3.02 -7.45
N HIS A 75 -29.28 3.38 -6.19
CA HIS A 75 -29.89 2.75 -5.01
C HIS A 75 -31.02 3.58 -4.37
N GLY A 76 -31.28 4.78 -4.91
CA GLY A 76 -32.40 5.62 -4.49
C GLY A 76 -32.30 6.18 -3.08
N LEU A 77 -31.13 6.14 -2.44
CA LEU A 77 -30.94 6.67 -1.09
C LEU A 77 -31.17 8.18 -1.05
N ARG A 78 -31.86 8.66 -0.02
CA ARG A 78 -32.26 10.08 0.09
C ARG A 78 -31.60 10.82 1.24
N HIS A 79 -31.00 10.13 2.20
CA HIS A 79 -30.40 10.72 3.39
C HIS A 79 -28.93 10.29 3.50
N LEU A 80 -28.02 11.26 3.43
CA LEU A 80 -26.58 11.01 3.47
C LEU A 80 -25.94 11.84 4.57
N LEU A 81 -25.06 11.20 5.34
CA LEU A 81 -24.09 11.87 6.20
C LEU A 81 -22.70 11.69 5.58
N LEU A 82 -22.14 12.77 5.02
CA LEU A 82 -20.80 12.77 4.43
C LEU A 82 -19.80 13.27 5.46
N ALA A 83 -18.96 12.38 5.98
CA ALA A 83 -17.95 12.73 6.97
C ALA A 83 -16.57 12.89 6.33
N SER A 84 -15.92 14.03 6.58
CA SER A 84 -14.52 14.24 6.21
C SER A 84 -13.86 15.28 7.11
N ARG A 85 -12.54 15.25 7.26
CA ARG A 85 -11.80 16.18 8.16
C ARG A 85 -12.01 17.66 7.82
N ARG A 86 -12.25 17.99 6.55
CA ARG A 86 -12.43 19.38 6.08
C ARG A 86 -13.89 19.77 5.92
N GLY A 87 -14.82 18.81 5.99
CA GLY A 87 -16.25 19.06 5.75
C GLY A 87 -16.50 19.83 4.44
N LEU A 88 -17.31 20.88 4.51
CA LEU A 88 -17.66 21.75 3.37
C LEU A 88 -16.50 22.58 2.82
N ASP A 89 -15.39 22.67 3.54
CA ASP A 89 -14.18 23.36 3.07
C ASP A 89 -13.27 22.44 2.24
N ALA A 90 -13.65 21.16 2.08
CA ALA A 90 -13.00 20.30 1.10
C ALA A 90 -13.31 20.80 -0.34
N PRO A 91 -12.32 20.81 -1.25
CA PRO A 91 -12.55 21.15 -2.66
C PRO A 91 -13.66 20.28 -3.27
N GLY A 92 -14.64 20.89 -3.93
CA GLY A 92 -15.75 20.18 -4.58
C GLY A 92 -16.89 19.76 -3.63
N ALA A 93 -16.80 20.00 -2.31
CA ALA A 93 -17.80 19.52 -1.36
C ALA A 93 -19.13 20.27 -1.48
N ARG A 94 -19.10 21.60 -1.68
CA ARG A 94 -20.34 22.39 -1.84
C ARG A 94 -21.04 22.04 -3.15
N GLU A 95 -20.27 21.86 -4.22
CA GLU A 95 -20.77 21.42 -5.52
C GLU A 95 -21.40 20.03 -5.43
N LEU A 96 -20.74 19.09 -4.72
CA LEU A 96 -21.30 17.75 -4.48
C LEU A 96 -22.64 17.82 -3.72
N VAL A 97 -22.75 18.62 -2.67
CA VAL A 97 -24.02 18.75 -1.92
C VAL A 97 -25.12 19.32 -2.80
N ALA A 98 -24.82 20.35 -3.60
CA ALA A 98 -25.79 20.93 -4.53
C ALA A 98 -26.26 19.90 -5.57
N GLU A 99 -25.33 19.13 -6.15
CA GLU A 99 -25.62 18.07 -7.10
C GLU A 99 -26.50 16.97 -6.49
N LEU A 100 -26.18 16.50 -5.27
CA LEU A 100 -27.00 15.50 -4.58
C LEU A 100 -28.41 16.04 -4.27
N ALA A 101 -28.54 17.33 -3.96
CA ALA A 101 -29.83 17.98 -3.76
C ALA A 101 -30.65 18.06 -5.06
N GLU A 102 -30.02 18.36 -6.20
CA GLU A 102 -30.66 18.31 -7.52
C GLU A 102 -31.13 16.89 -7.90
N LEU A 103 -30.40 15.87 -7.46
CA LEU A 103 -30.76 14.47 -7.59
C LEU A 103 -31.85 14.02 -6.58
N GLY A 104 -32.29 14.92 -5.71
CA GLY A 104 -33.38 14.71 -4.75
C GLY A 104 -32.94 14.05 -3.45
N ALA A 105 -31.68 14.16 -3.05
CA ALA A 105 -31.17 13.68 -1.77
C ALA A 105 -30.75 14.83 -0.84
N THR A 106 -30.82 14.61 0.46
CA THR A 106 -30.28 15.51 1.48
C THR A 106 -28.95 14.97 1.96
N ALA A 107 -27.89 15.77 1.82
CA ALA A 107 -26.53 15.40 2.23
C ALA A 107 -26.00 16.37 3.30
N ASP A 108 -25.95 15.89 4.54
CA ASP A 108 -25.31 16.62 5.65
C ASP A 108 -23.81 16.35 5.62
N VAL A 109 -23.00 17.42 5.64
CA VAL A 109 -21.54 17.30 5.59
C VAL A 109 -20.95 17.63 6.96
N ALA A 110 -20.38 16.61 7.61
CA ALA A 110 -19.74 16.73 8.91
C ALA A 110 -18.22 16.90 8.76
N ALA A 111 -17.68 17.99 9.32
CA ALA A 111 -16.25 18.21 9.48
C ALA A 111 -15.72 17.40 10.67
N VAL A 112 -15.32 16.15 10.43
CA VAL A 112 -14.98 15.17 11.47
C VAL A 112 -13.75 14.35 11.10
N ASP A 113 -12.84 14.17 12.07
CA ASP A 113 -11.87 13.08 12.05
C ASP A 113 -12.54 11.81 12.57
N VAL A 114 -12.82 10.84 11.71
CA VAL A 114 -13.51 9.60 12.09
C VAL A 114 -12.67 8.69 13.01
N ALA A 115 -11.35 8.95 13.11
CA ALA A 115 -10.49 8.31 14.09
C ALA A 115 -10.59 8.96 15.49
N ASP A 116 -11.23 10.12 15.61
CA ASP A 116 -11.62 10.71 16.88
C ASP A 116 -13.03 10.22 17.26
N ARG A 117 -13.10 9.42 18.33
CA ARG A 117 -14.33 8.76 18.75
C ARG A 117 -15.41 9.75 19.16
N ASP A 118 -15.04 10.85 19.82
CA ASP A 118 -16.00 11.81 20.36
C ASP A 118 -16.57 12.68 19.22
N GLN A 119 -15.74 13.08 18.26
CA GLN A 119 -16.21 13.78 17.07
C GLN A 119 -17.14 12.90 16.21
N LEU A 120 -16.79 11.62 16.02
CA LEU A 120 -17.64 10.69 15.29
C LEU A 120 -18.97 10.46 16.02
N ALA A 121 -18.93 10.27 17.34
CA ALA A 121 -20.14 10.16 18.15
C ALA A 121 -21.02 11.41 17.97
N ALA A 122 -20.47 12.62 18.10
CA ALA A 122 -21.22 13.86 17.93
C ALA A 122 -21.90 13.95 16.56
N ALA A 123 -21.22 13.57 15.48
CA ALA A 123 -21.82 13.53 14.14
C ALA A 123 -22.88 12.45 13.99
N LEU A 124 -22.74 11.30 14.63
CA LEU A 124 -23.79 10.27 14.61
C LEU A 124 -25.06 10.73 15.35
N HIS A 125 -24.94 11.57 16.37
CA HIS A 125 -26.09 12.13 17.09
C HIS A 125 -26.89 13.15 16.26
N THR A 126 -26.35 13.65 15.14
CA THR A 126 -27.11 14.54 14.25
C THR A 126 -28.05 13.79 13.32
N VAL A 127 -27.92 12.46 13.21
CA VAL A 127 -28.77 11.63 12.37
C VAL A 127 -30.21 11.65 12.90
N PRO A 128 -31.21 12.06 12.10
CA PRO A 128 -32.59 12.16 12.56
C PRO A 128 -33.18 10.80 12.94
N ALA A 129 -33.95 10.73 14.03
CA ALA A 129 -34.61 9.50 14.44
C ALA A 129 -35.66 8.98 13.42
N GLY A 130 -36.22 9.87 12.59
CA GLY A 130 -37.14 9.50 11.50
C GLY A 130 -36.45 8.89 10.28
N HIS A 131 -35.12 9.06 10.16
CA HIS A 131 -34.29 8.54 9.08
C HIS A 131 -33.02 7.90 9.69
N PRO A 132 -33.16 6.78 10.41
CA PRO A 132 -32.08 6.22 11.22
C PRO A 132 -30.88 5.80 10.36
N LEU A 133 -29.70 5.68 10.98
CA LEU A 133 -28.53 5.16 10.28
C LEU A 133 -28.73 3.68 9.94
N THR A 134 -28.73 3.34 8.65
CA THR A 134 -28.93 1.96 8.15
C THR A 134 -27.73 1.43 7.36
N ALA A 135 -26.81 2.30 6.93
CA ALA A 135 -25.63 1.88 6.19
C ALA A 135 -24.39 2.71 6.51
N VAL A 136 -23.22 2.07 6.44
CA VAL A 136 -21.90 2.70 6.54
C VAL A 136 -21.05 2.33 5.34
N VAL A 137 -20.45 3.30 4.67
CA VAL A 137 -19.42 3.10 3.66
C VAL A 137 -18.16 3.88 4.04
N HIS A 138 -17.11 3.15 4.37
CA HIS A 138 -15.85 3.69 4.80
C HIS A 138 -14.86 3.81 3.64
N THR A 139 -14.65 5.03 3.13
CA THR A 139 -13.73 5.32 2.02
C THR A 139 -12.51 6.15 2.44
N ALA A 140 -12.41 6.52 3.73
CA ALA A 140 -11.32 7.34 4.22
C ALA A 140 -9.97 6.60 4.16
N GLY A 141 -8.92 7.33 3.79
CA GLY A 141 -7.57 6.80 3.68
C GLY A 141 -6.57 7.88 3.32
N VAL A 142 -5.31 7.63 3.63
CA VAL A 142 -4.16 8.45 3.23
C VAL A 142 -3.00 7.52 2.86
N LEU A 143 -2.08 8.02 2.05
CA LEU A 143 -0.83 7.35 1.69
C LEU A 143 0.36 8.07 2.36
N ASP A 144 1.40 7.31 2.66
CA ASP A 144 2.70 7.82 3.15
C ASP A 144 3.75 6.77 2.77
N ASP A 145 4.13 6.80 1.50
CA ASP A 145 5.00 5.78 0.92
C ASP A 145 6.43 5.89 1.48
N GLY A 146 7.02 4.73 1.75
CA GLY A 146 8.35 4.57 2.29
C GLY A 146 8.74 3.11 2.38
N VAL A 147 10.01 2.83 2.07
CA VAL A 147 10.60 1.52 2.35
C VAL A 147 10.58 1.24 3.85
N VAL A 148 10.48 -0.02 4.25
CA VAL A 148 10.31 -0.43 5.66
C VAL A 148 11.38 0.19 6.57
N ALA A 149 12.63 0.30 6.11
CA ALA A 149 13.72 0.89 6.87
C ALA A 149 13.55 2.39 7.17
N MET A 150 12.70 3.10 6.43
CA MET A 150 12.39 4.53 6.61
C MET A 150 11.06 4.76 7.32
N LEU A 151 10.31 3.71 7.66
CA LEU A 151 9.07 3.86 8.40
C LEU A 151 9.37 4.18 9.87
N THR A 152 8.70 5.22 10.36
CA THR A 152 8.66 5.57 11.79
C THR A 152 7.29 5.24 12.37
N PRO A 153 7.15 5.15 13.71
CA PRO A 153 5.85 4.99 14.35
C PRO A 153 4.83 6.05 13.91
N GLU A 154 5.26 7.29 13.67
CA GLU A 154 4.38 8.39 13.24
C GLU A 154 3.89 8.20 11.81
N ARG A 155 4.76 7.76 10.89
CA ARG A 155 4.38 7.43 9.50
C ARG A 155 3.44 6.21 9.45
N MET A 156 3.63 5.25 10.34
CA MET A 156 2.71 4.11 10.50
C MET A 156 1.35 4.59 11.02
N ALA A 157 1.33 5.34 12.12
CA ALA A 157 0.11 5.86 12.73
C ALA A 157 -0.67 6.75 11.78
N ARG A 158 -0.01 7.59 10.97
CA ARG A 158 -0.66 8.45 9.97
C ARG A 158 -1.55 7.66 9.01
N VAL A 159 -1.06 6.52 8.51
CA VAL A 159 -1.78 5.68 7.53
C VAL A 159 -2.78 4.74 8.19
N MET A 160 -2.43 4.21 9.37
CA MET A 160 -3.31 3.34 10.14
C MET A 160 -4.53 4.09 10.68
N ARG A 161 -4.37 5.30 11.21
CA ARG A 161 -5.41 6.06 11.91
C ARG A 161 -6.73 6.21 11.13
N PRO A 162 -6.76 6.72 9.88
CA PRO A 162 -8.00 6.89 9.15
C PRO A 162 -8.63 5.56 8.68
N LYS A 163 -7.98 4.41 8.90
CA LYS A 163 -8.48 3.08 8.55
C LYS A 163 -8.80 2.26 9.79
N VAL A 164 -7.79 1.94 10.60
CA VAL A 164 -7.86 1.08 11.79
C VAL A 164 -8.67 1.72 12.91
N ASP A 165 -8.23 2.88 13.40
CA ASP A 165 -8.90 3.57 14.51
C ASP A 165 -10.32 3.99 14.08
N ALA A 166 -10.44 4.46 12.83
CA ALA A 166 -11.73 4.83 12.24
C ALA A 166 -12.73 3.68 12.23
N VAL A 167 -12.38 2.48 11.74
CA VAL A 167 -13.33 1.36 11.73
C VAL A 167 -13.57 0.76 13.11
N ALA A 168 -12.62 0.88 14.04
CA ALA A 168 -12.84 0.53 15.44
C ALA A 168 -13.91 1.44 16.07
N ASN A 169 -13.78 2.76 15.91
CA ASN A 169 -14.76 3.73 16.40
C ASN A 169 -16.13 3.54 15.72
N LEU A 170 -16.15 3.42 14.39
CA LEU A 170 -17.38 3.11 13.64
C LEU A 170 -18.01 1.82 14.17
N HIS A 171 -17.19 0.80 14.49
CA HIS A 171 -17.72 -0.43 15.03
C HIS A 171 -18.41 -0.25 16.36
N GLU A 172 -17.73 0.35 17.33
CA GLU A 172 -18.27 0.55 18.66
C GLU A 172 -19.53 1.41 18.65
N LEU A 173 -19.50 2.52 17.92
CA LEU A 173 -20.57 3.51 17.91
C LEU A 173 -21.80 3.10 17.09
N THR A 174 -21.65 2.12 16.20
CA THR A 174 -22.76 1.61 15.35
C THR A 174 -23.09 0.14 15.62
N ARG A 175 -22.56 -0.45 16.69
CA ARG A 175 -22.73 -1.89 16.97
C ARG A 175 -24.19 -2.29 17.18
N ASP A 176 -24.98 -1.39 17.76
CA ASP A 176 -26.37 -1.60 18.14
C ASP A 176 -27.34 -0.94 17.14
N ALA A 177 -26.82 -0.29 16.09
CA ALA A 177 -27.63 0.20 14.99
C ALA A 177 -28.02 -0.98 14.08
N ASP A 178 -29.25 -0.97 13.58
CA ASP A 178 -29.78 -2.01 12.67
C ASP A 178 -29.28 -1.77 11.24
N LEU A 179 -27.95 -1.85 11.08
CA LEU A 179 -27.32 -1.65 9.78
C LEU A 179 -27.65 -2.83 8.87
N SER A 180 -28.07 -2.55 7.65
CA SER A 180 -28.10 -3.56 6.58
C SER A 180 -26.72 -3.73 5.94
N THR A 181 -25.92 -2.66 5.95
CA THR A 181 -24.66 -2.57 5.20
C THR A 181 -23.54 -1.91 5.99
N PHE A 182 -22.34 -2.50 5.96
CA PHE A 182 -21.11 -1.90 6.46
C PHE A 182 -19.97 -2.24 5.49
N VAL A 183 -19.62 -1.34 4.60
CA VAL A 183 -18.58 -1.55 3.58
C VAL A 183 -17.32 -0.79 3.96
N VAL A 184 -16.16 -1.43 3.87
CA VAL A 184 -14.86 -0.79 4.09
C VAL A 184 -14.00 -0.89 2.84
N PHE A 185 -13.45 0.23 2.40
CA PHE A 185 -12.54 0.26 1.25
C PHE A 185 -11.13 -0.09 1.72
N SER A 186 -10.74 -1.31 1.36
CA SER A 186 -9.40 -1.87 1.49
C SER A 186 -8.65 -1.69 0.16
N SER A 187 -7.53 -2.38 0.00
CA SER A 187 -6.76 -2.42 -1.24
C SER A 187 -6.12 -3.79 -1.44
N VAL A 188 -5.96 -4.20 -2.70
CA VAL A 188 -5.15 -5.36 -3.08
C VAL A 188 -3.74 -5.33 -2.48
N MET A 189 -3.22 -4.16 -2.10
CA MET A 189 -1.93 -4.03 -1.41
C MET A 189 -1.89 -4.80 -0.09
N GLY A 190 -3.02 -5.01 0.61
CA GLY A 190 -3.09 -5.87 1.78
C GLY A 190 -2.85 -7.36 1.48
N THR A 191 -3.06 -7.79 0.24
CA THR A 191 -2.91 -9.17 -0.21
C THR A 191 -1.61 -9.40 -0.99
N PHE A 192 -1.30 -8.53 -1.96
CA PHE A 192 -0.13 -8.65 -2.84
C PHE A 192 1.12 -7.96 -2.29
N GLY A 193 0.94 -7.02 -1.36
CA GLY A 193 1.98 -6.07 -0.98
C GLY A 193 2.24 -5.05 -2.08
N GLY A 194 3.01 -4.03 -1.73
CA GLY A 194 3.50 -3.00 -2.66
C GLY A 194 4.85 -2.50 -2.19
N ALA A 195 5.79 -2.34 -3.12
CA ALA A 195 7.08 -1.74 -2.80
C ALA A 195 6.84 -0.30 -2.30
N GLY A 196 7.35 -0.02 -1.10
CA GLY A 196 7.18 1.28 -0.43
C GLY A 196 5.87 1.45 0.33
N GLN A 197 4.98 0.45 0.41
CA GLN A 197 3.63 0.63 0.96
C GLN A 197 3.33 -0.29 2.15
N ALA A 198 4.34 -0.58 2.98
CA ALA A 198 4.16 -1.56 4.07
C ALA A 198 3.15 -1.11 5.14
N ASN A 199 3.14 0.19 5.51
CA ASN A 199 2.14 0.78 6.39
C ASN A 199 0.71 0.69 5.80
N TYR A 200 0.55 1.02 4.53
CA TYR A 200 -0.72 0.96 3.82
C TYR A 200 -1.22 -0.47 3.63
N ALA A 201 -0.34 -1.40 3.25
CA ALA A 201 -0.65 -2.82 3.15
C ALA A 201 -1.13 -3.38 4.49
N ALA A 202 -0.43 -3.07 5.59
CA ALA A 202 -0.82 -3.51 6.92
C ALA A 202 -2.17 -2.94 7.37
N ALA A 203 -2.46 -1.66 7.09
CA ALA A 203 -3.75 -1.05 7.39
C ALA A 203 -4.90 -1.71 6.61
N ASN A 204 -4.70 -2.03 5.33
CA ASN A 204 -5.73 -2.69 4.51
C ASN A 204 -5.92 -4.17 4.91
N ALA A 205 -4.84 -4.89 5.25
CA ALA A 205 -4.94 -6.24 5.78
C ALA A 205 -5.73 -6.28 7.11
N TYR A 206 -5.59 -5.25 7.95
CA TYR A 206 -6.44 -5.08 9.13
C TYR A 206 -7.91 -4.92 8.76
N LEU A 207 -8.25 -4.07 7.78
CA LEU A 207 -9.63 -3.88 7.31
C LEU A 207 -10.26 -5.19 6.79
N ASP A 208 -9.49 -5.97 6.05
CA ASP A 208 -9.91 -7.27 5.52
C ASP A 208 -10.23 -8.25 6.67
N ALA A 209 -9.34 -8.33 7.67
CA ALA A 209 -9.54 -9.16 8.86
C ALA A 209 -10.70 -8.65 9.74
N PHE A 210 -10.86 -7.33 9.87
CA PHE A 210 -11.94 -6.69 10.60
C PHE A 210 -13.31 -7.07 10.02
N ALA A 211 -13.47 -7.05 8.69
CA ALA A 211 -14.72 -7.45 8.06
C ALA A 211 -15.07 -8.92 8.37
N VAL A 212 -14.08 -9.81 8.39
CA VAL A 212 -14.27 -11.22 8.77
C VAL A 212 -14.70 -11.34 10.22
N ALA A 213 -14.05 -10.61 11.13
CA ALA A 213 -14.38 -10.64 12.56
C ALA A 213 -15.80 -10.11 12.81
N ARG A 214 -16.16 -8.97 12.21
CA ARG A 214 -17.47 -8.33 12.37
C ARG A 214 -18.61 -9.21 11.83
N ARG A 215 -18.44 -9.86 10.67
CA ARG A 215 -19.43 -10.84 10.17
C ARG A 215 -19.58 -12.06 11.07
N THR A 216 -18.46 -12.56 11.60
CA THR A 216 -18.48 -13.73 12.49
C THR A 216 -19.29 -13.44 13.76
N ALA A 217 -19.27 -12.18 14.22
CA ALA A 217 -20.10 -11.67 15.31
C ALA A 217 -21.57 -11.38 14.93
N GLY A 218 -21.98 -11.66 13.69
CA GLY A 218 -23.36 -11.47 13.22
C GLY A 218 -23.71 -10.09 12.71
N LEU A 219 -22.72 -9.18 12.60
CA LEU A 219 -22.93 -7.83 12.12
C LEU A 219 -22.53 -7.74 10.63
N PRO A 220 -23.23 -6.94 9.80
CA PRO A 220 -22.83 -6.76 8.41
C PRO A 220 -21.42 -6.16 8.36
N ALA A 221 -20.62 -6.65 7.41
CA ALA A 221 -19.31 -6.10 7.08
C ALA A 221 -18.82 -6.66 5.75
N THR A 222 -18.34 -5.84 4.82
CA THR A 222 -17.63 -6.31 3.63
C THR A 222 -16.42 -5.43 3.37
N ALA A 223 -15.25 -6.05 3.25
CA ALA A 223 -14.04 -5.35 2.82
C ALA A 223 -13.86 -5.48 1.31
N LEU A 224 -13.70 -4.34 0.64
CA LEU A 224 -13.42 -4.26 -0.79
C LEU A 224 -11.94 -3.97 -0.97
N ALA A 225 -11.14 -5.02 -1.16
CA ALA A 225 -9.72 -4.90 -1.45
C ALA A 225 -9.54 -4.46 -2.92
N TRP A 226 -9.80 -3.19 -3.18
CA TRP A 226 -9.82 -2.60 -4.52
C TRP A 226 -8.49 -2.79 -5.24
N GLY A 227 -8.59 -3.17 -6.51
CA GLY A 227 -7.52 -3.01 -7.48
C GLY A 227 -7.21 -1.53 -7.76
N PRO A 228 -6.24 -1.26 -8.64
CA PRO A 228 -5.94 0.10 -9.04
C PRO A 228 -7.17 0.74 -9.70
N TRP A 229 -7.43 2.00 -9.39
CA TRP A 229 -8.41 2.83 -10.10
C TRP A 229 -7.65 3.72 -11.08
N ALA A 230 -8.28 4.05 -12.21
CA ALA A 230 -7.74 4.99 -13.18
C ALA A 230 -7.45 6.35 -12.50
N PRO A 231 -6.45 7.11 -13.01
CA PRO A 231 -6.17 8.45 -12.50
C PRO A 231 -7.43 9.31 -12.50
N GLY A 232 -7.62 10.07 -11.42
CA GLY A 232 -8.86 10.81 -11.19
C GLY A 232 -8.77 11.68 -9.95
N ALA A 233 -9.84 11.74 -9.15
CA ALA A 233 -9.86 12.50 -7.91
C ALA A 233 -9.41 11.67 -6.69
N GLY A 234 -8.86 12.33 -5.66
CA GLY A 234 -8.45 11.68 -4.42
C GLY A 234 -7.06 11.04 -4.52
N MET A 235 -6.84 9.88 -3.90
CA MET A 235 -5.52 9.23 -3.83
C MET A 235 -4.94 8.82 -5.20
N THR A 236 -5.78 8.73 -6.24
CA THR A 236 -5.33 8.40 -7.60
C THR A 236 -5.01 9.62 -8.46
N ALA A 237 -5.20 10.84 -7.94
CA ALA A 237 -4.93 12.08 -8.67
C ALA A 237 -3.44 12.32 -8.93
N GLU A 238 -2.58 11.82 -8.04
CA GLU A 238 -1.13 12.00 -8.09
C GLU A 238 -0.40 10.80 -8.71
N LEU A 239 -1.14 9.80 -9.23
CA LEU A 239 -0.52 8.65 -9.89
C LEU A 239 0.24 9.09 -11.13
N THR A 240 1.53 8.76 -11.16
CA THR A 240 2.38 9.01 -12.32
C THR A 240 2.21 7.91 -13.36
N ASP A 241 2.65 8.16 -14.60
CA ASP A 241 2.72 7.12 -15.62
C ASP A 241 3.59 5.92 -15.19
N ALA A 242 4.60 6.16 -14.33
CA ALA A 242 5.44 5.10 -13.79
C ALA A 242 4.65 4.16 -12.85
N ASP A 243 3.76 4.73 -12.03
CA ASP A 243 2.88 3.97 -11.13
C ASP A 243 1.90 3.11 -11.93
N LEU A 244 1.29 3.68 -12.97
CA LEU A 244 0.38 2.97 -13.86
C LEU A 244 1.08 1.78 -14.55
N ARG A 245 2.28 2.00 -15.09
CA ARG A 245 3.08 0.92 -15.68
C ARG A 245 3.49 -0.13 -14.65
N ARG A 246 3.71 0.25 -13.39
CA ARG A 246 4.00 -0.71 -12.30
C ARG A 246 2.77 -1.57 -12.02
N MET A 247 1.59 -0.98 -12.02
CA MET A 247 0.31 -1.68 -11.85
C MET A 247 0.02 -2.65 -13.00
N GLU A 248 0.21 -2.23 -14.25
CA GLU A 248 0.07 -3.11 -15.42
C GLU A 248 1.08 -4.28 -15.37
N ARG A 249 2.31 -4.01 -14.92
CA ARG A 249 3.31 -5.06 -14.65
C ARG A 249 2.88 -6.01 -13.54
N ALA A 250 2.06 -5.60 -12.58
CA ALA A 250 1.45 -6.51 -11.61
C ALA A 250 0.30 -7.36 -12.22
N GLY A 251 -0.07 -7.14 -13.49
CA GLY A 251 -1.13 -7.89 -14.17
C GLY A 251 -2.53 -7.38 -13.87
N MET A 252 -2.64 -6.15 -13.39
CA MET A 252 -3.91 -5.49 -13.03
C MET A 252 -4.10 -4.26 -13.91
N ARG A 253 -5.29 -4.13 -14.51
CA ARG A 253 -5.70 -2.95 -15.25
C ARG A 253 -6.38 -1.95 -14.31
N PRO A 254 -6.14 -0.65 -14.46
CA PRO A 254 -6.87 0.37 -13.70
C PRO A 254 -8.38 0.30 -13.99
N LEU A 255 -9.19 0.27 -12.93
CA LEU A 255 -10.65 0.33 -13.01
C LEU A 255 -11.09 1.74 -13.36
N THR A 256 -11.98 1.88 -14.35
CA THR A 256 -12.69 3.15 -14.54
C THR A 256 -13.70 3.35 -13.40
N PRO A 257 -14.14 4.59 -13.14
CA PRO A 257 -15.16 4.86 -12.13
C PRO A 257 -16.42 4.02 -12.32
N GLU A 258 -16.90 3.91 -13.56
CA GLU A 258 -18.10 3.17 -13.93
C GLU A 258 -17.93 1.68 -13.59
N ARG A 259 -16.80 1.09 -14.00
CA ARG A 259 -16.53 -0.32 -13.72
C ARG A 259 -16.35 -0.59 -12.24
N GLY A 260 -15.75 0.33 -11.50
CA GLY A 260 -15.62 0.24 -10.06
C GLY A 260 -16.97 0.28 -9.34
N LEU A 261 -17.89 1.13 -9.78
CA LEU A 261 -19.24 1.23 -9.24
C LEU A 261 -20.10 0.00 -9.60
N GLU A 262 -20.00 -0.55 -10.82
CA GLU A 262 -20.63 -1.83 -11.18
C GLU A 262 -20.19 -2.98 -10.26
N LEU A 263 -18.90 -3.00 -9.88
CA LEU A 263 -18.38 -4.00 -8.94
C LEU A 263 -18.85 -3.76 -7.51
N LEU A 264 -19.07 -2.49 -7.12
CA LEU A 264 -19.69 -2.16 -5.85
C LEU A 264 -21.13 -2.70 -5.79
N ASP A 265 -21.93 -2.50 -6.85
CA ASP A 265 -23.30 -3.00 -6.94
C ASP A 265 -23.36 -4.51 -6.81
N ALA A 266 -22.49 -5.22 -7.55
CA ALA A 266 -22.41 -6.68 -7.45
C ALA A 266 -22.12 -7.15 -6.02
N VAL A 267 -21.40 -6.36 -5.20
CA VAL A 267 -21.15 -6.69 -3.80
C VAL A 267 -22.31 -6.30 -2.89
N LEU A 268 -22.95 -5.16 -3.12
CA LEU A 268 -24.13 -4.71 -2.36
C LEU A 268 -25.32 -5.68 -2.57
N ASP A 269 -25.54 -6.14 -3.79
CA ASP A 269 -26.57 -7.12 -4.14
C ASP A 269 -26.36 -8.48 -3.46
N LEU A 270 -25.09 -8.89 -3.33
CA LEU A 270 -24.75 -10.07 -2.55
C LEU A 270 -24.95 -9.83 -1.05
N GLY A 271 -24.73 -8.60 -0.57
CA GLY A 271 -24.85 -8.20 0.83
C GLY A 271 -24.03 -9.08 1.77
N ALA A 272 -24.56 -9.33 2.97
CA ALA A 272 -23.91 -10.19 3.98
C ALA A 272 -23.79 -11.68 3.56
N GLY A 273 -24.41 -12.11 2.46
CA GLY A 273 -24.39 -13.50 2.00
C GLY A 273 -23.42 -13.79 0.88
N GLY A 274 -22.60 -12.82 0.49
CA GLY A 274 -21.36 -13.13 -0.21
C GLY A 274 -20.52 -14.13 0.61
N GLU A 275 -19.92 -15.12 -0.06
CA GLU A 275 -19.18 -16.21 0.61
C GLU A 275 -18.03 -15.68 1.50
N ARG A 276 -17.45 -14.53 1.14
CA ARG A 276 -16.21 -13.99 1.72
C ARG A 276 -16.36 -12.59 2.32
N ALA A 277 -15.81 -12.46 3.54
CA ALA A 277 -15.42 -11.25 4.29
C ALA A 277 -14.93 -10.08 3.44
N ALA A 278 -13.76 -10.37 2.89
CA ALA A 278 -12.98 -9.52 2.04
C ALA A 278 -13.03 -10.11 0.64
N VAL A 279 -13.34 -9.26 -0.33
CA VAL A 279 -13.35 -9.58 -1.75
C VAL A 279 -12.40 -8.63 -2.46
N LEU A 280 -11.87 -9.06 -3.61
CA LEU A 280 -10.93 -8.28 -4.41
C LEU A 280 -11.63 -7.86 -5.71
N PRO A 281 -12.24 -6.66 -5.79
CA PRO A 281 -12.73 -6.14 -7.06
C PRO A 281 -11.54 -5.65 -7.87
N VAL A 282 -11.11 -6.48 -8.80
CA VAL A 282 -9.90 -6.28 -9.62
C VAL A 282 -10.18 -6.60 -11.07
N ASP A 283 -9.63 -5.80 -11.98
CA ASP A 283 -9.59 -6.15 -13.39
C ASP A 283 -8.23 -6.78 -13.75
N LEU A 284 -8.19 -8.11 -13.78
CA LEU A 284 -6.97 -8.86 -14.11
C LEU A 284 -6.75 -8.92 -15.62
N ASP A 285 -5.54 -8.62 -16.07
CA ASP A 285 -5.10 -8.89 -17.44
C ASP A 285 -4.55 -10.32 -17.54
N LEU A 286 -5.46 -11.30 -17.49
CA LEU A 286 -5.10 -12.71 -17.61
C LEU A 286 -4.47 -13.05 -18.96
N VAL A 287 -4.81 -12.30 -20.02
CA VAL A 287 -4.27 -12.54 -21.37
C VAL A 287 -2.82 -12.07 -21.44
N GLY A 288 -2.52 -10.87 -20.95
CA GLY A 288 -1.15 -10.37 -20.84
C GLY A 288 -0.29 -11.24 -19.92
N LEU A 289 -0.83 -11.65 -18.76
CA LEU A 289 -0.12 -12.55 -17.83
C LEU A 289 0.23 -13.91 -18.44
N ARG A 290 -0.63 -14.49 -19.28
CA ARG A 290 -0.35 -15.76 -19.97
C ARG A 290 0.79 -15.68 -21.00
N ARG A 291 1.08 -14.48 -21.51
CA ARG A 291 2.16 -14.25 -22.48
C ARG A 291 3.53 -14.08 -21.81
N ARG A 292 3.55 -13.91 -20.48
CA ARG A 292 4.78 -13.73 -19.70
C ARG A 292 5.43 -15.04 -19.33
N GLN A 293 6.70 -14.98 -18.95
CA GLN A 293 7.39 -16.14 -18.37
C GLN A 293 6.84 -16.45 -16.96
N ALA A 294 6.95 -17.70 -16.50
CA ALA A 294 6.32 -18.15 -15.25
C ALA A 294 6.84 -17.42 -14.00
N ASP A 295 8.12 -17.06 -14.04
CA ASP A 295 8.87 -16.29 -13.07
C ASP A 295 8.46 -14.81 -13.03
N GLU A 296 7.95 -14.26 -14.13
CA GLU A 296 7.43 -12.89 -14.22
C GLU A 296 5.97 -12.75 -13.77
N VAL A 297 5.25 -13.87 -13.61
CA VAL A 297 3.87 -13.87 -13.10
C VAL A 297 3.88 -13.86 -11.57
N PRO A 298 3.15 -12.91 -10.92
CA PRO A 298 3.01 -12.89 -9.46
C PRO A 298 2.55 -14.23 -8.90
N ALA A 299 3.18 -14.70 -7.82
CA ALA A 299 2.97 -16.05 -7.29
C ALA A 299 1.48 -16.38 -7.03
N LEU A 300 0.73 -15.43 -6.50
CA LEU A 300 -0.71 -15.56 -6.21
C LEU A 300 -1.58 -15.74 -7.46
N LEU A 301 -1.11 -15.30 -8.64
CA LEU A 301 -1.86 -15.38 -9.90
C LEU A 301 -1.47 -16.59 -10.76
N ARG A 302 -0.39 -17.32 -10.40
CA ARG A 302 0.12 -18.44 -11.20
C ARG A 302 -0.88 -19.58 -11.38
N THR A 303 -1.82 -19.77 -10.46
CA THR A 303 -2.88 -20.78 -10.59
C THR A 303 -4.01 -20.34 -11.51
N LEU A 304 -4.18 -19.03 -11.71
CA LEU A 304 -5.21 -18.45 -12.59
C LEU A 304 -4.78 -18.43 -14.07
N VAL A 305 -3.48 -18.52 -14.32
CA VAL A 305 -2.91 -18.59 -15.67
C VAL A 305 -2.20 -19.93 -15.88
N ARG A 306 -2.62 -20.69 -16.90
CA ARG A 306 -1.81 -21.83 -17.36
C ARG A 306 -0.58 -21.26 -18.08
N VAL A 307 0.50 -21.05 -17.34
CA VAL A 307 1.77 -20.68 -17.96
C VAL A 307 2.26 -21.87 -18.76
N GLN A 308 2.60 -21.68 -20.03
CA GLN A 308 3.25 -22.74 -20.80
C GLN A 308 4.61 -23.01 -20.16
N GLY A 309 4.72 -24.14 -19.46
CA GLY A 309 5.93 -24.53 -18.77
C GLY A 309 7.08 -24.65 -19.77
N ARG A 310 8.20 -23.97 -19.49
CA ARG A 310 9.49 -24.39 -20.04
C ARG A 310 9.65 -25.87 -19.70
N ARG A 311 9.95 -26.71 -20.70
CA ARG A 311 10.67 -27.96 -20.44
C ARG A 311 11.86 -27.58 -19.57
N LYS A 312 11.92 -28.19 -18.38
CA LYS A 312 12.93 -27.98 -17.36
C LYS A 312 14.31 -28.30 -17.95
N ALA A 313 15.01 -27.29 -18.45
CA ALA A 313 16.47 -27.29 -18.39
C ALA A 313 16.79 -26.69 -17.02
N GLU A 314 17.45 -27.47 -16.17
CA GLU A 314 17.96 -27.02 -14.88
C GLU A 314 18.85 -25.81 -15.09
N VAL A 315 18.38 -24.66 -14.62
CA VAL A 315 19.16 -23.44 -14.58
C VAL A 315 18.96 -22.86 -13.19
N GLY A 316 19.88 -23.22 -12.29
CA GLY A 316 20.02 -22.55 -11.00
C GLY A 316 20.43 -21.09 -11.22
N GLY A 317 20.08 -20.20 -10.29
CA GLY A 317 20.33 -18.76 -10.34
C GLY A 317 21.81 -18.31 -10.45
N GLY A 318 22.76 -19.22 -10.73
CA GLY A 318 24.13 -18.90 -11.13
C GLY A 318 24.28 -18.60 -12.63
N ASP A 319 23.30 -18.93 -13.47
CA ASP A 319 23.44 -18.91 -14.93
C ASP A 319 23.33 -17.50 -15.54
N HIS A 320 22.55 -16.58 -14.94
CA HIS A 320 22.48 -15.19 -15.44
C HIS A 320 23.76 -14.39 -15.14
N GLN A 321 24.37 -14.63 -13.97
CA GLN A 321 25.65 -14.05 -13.59
C GLN A 321 26.79 -14.63 -14.45
N GLN A 322 26.79 -15.94 -14.70
CA GLN A 322 27.75 -16.59 -15.58
C GLN A 322 27.56 -16.18 -17.04
N ASP A 323 26.33 -16.03 -17.55
CA ASP A 323 26.04 -15.56 -18.90
C ASP A 323 26.48 -14.09 -19.11
N LEU A 324 26.12 -13.18 -18.21
CA LEU A 324 26.55 -11.77 -18.32
C LEU A 324 28.07 -11.64 -18.21
N LYS A 325 28.70 -12.33 -17.25
CA LYS A 325 30.15 -12.31 -17.07
C LYS A 325 30.87 -12.93 -18.27
N ALA A 326 30.37 -14.04 -18.82
CA ALA A 326 30.92 -14.66 -20.02
C ALA A 326 30.79 -13.74 -21.25
N ARG A 327 29.64 -13.08 -21.42
CA ARG A 327 29.42 -12.09 -22.50
C ARG A 327 30.34 -10.88 -22.37
N LEU A 328 30.57 -10.38 -21.15
CA LEU A 328 31.51 -9.28 -20.90
C LEU A 328 32.96 -9.70 -21.16
N LEU A 329 33.36 -10.91 -20.76
CA LEU A 329 34.71 -11.43 -21.01
C LEU A 329 34.96 -11.67 -22.50
N ALA A 330 33.94 -12.12 -23.25
CA ALA A 330 34.00 -12.34 -24.69
C ALA A 330 33.90 -11.05 -25.53
N ALA A 331 33.40 -9.96 -24.95
CA ALA A 331 33.33 -8.65 -25.60
C ALA A 331 34.70 -7.95 -25.62
N VAL A 332 34.94 -7.18 -26.68
CA VAL A 332 36.12 -6.30 -26.79
C VAL A 332 36.09 -5.28 -25.62
N PRO A 333 37.23 -4.92 -25.01
CA PRO A 333 37.24 -4.03 -23.85
C PRO A 333 36.45 -2.72 -24.02
N ALA A 334 36.44 -2.16 -25.24
CA ALA A 334 35.68 -0.95 -25.59
C ALA A 334 34.14 -1.14 -25.58
N ASP A 335 33.65 -2.36 -25.79
CA ASP A 335 32.22 -2.69 -25.83
C ASP A 335 31.63 -3.06 -24.46
N ARG A 336 32.49 -3.40 -23.49
CA ARG A 336 32.08 -3.78 -22.13
C ARG A 336 31.35 -2.63 -21.41
N ASP A 337 31.88 -1.41 -21.55
CA ASP A 337 31.29 -0.22 -20.92
C ASP A 337 29.94 0.13 -21.54
N ARG A 338 29.81 -0.04 -22.86
CA ARG A 338 28.54 0.14 -23.57
C ARG A 338 27.48 -0.87 -23.11
N LEU A 339 27.82 -2.15 -23.03
CA LEU A 339 26.91 -3.21 -22.59
C LEU A 339 26.39 -2.97 -21.15
N LEU A 340 27.29 -2.58 -20.24
CA LEU A 340 26.91 -2.27 -18.86
C LEU A 340 26.11 -0.96 -18.76
N ALA A 341 26.45 0.05 -19.55
CA ALA A 341 25.68 1.28 -19.63
C ALA A 341 24.26 1.03 -20.13
N ASP A 342 24.08 0.21 -21.16
CA ASP A 342 22.76 -0.15 -21.68
C ASP A 342 21.93 -0.92 -20.64
N LEU A 343 22.57 -1.83 -19.88
CA LEU A 343 21.92 -2.53 -18.77
C LEU A 343 21.45 -1.56 -17.67
N ILE A 344 22.32 -0.67 -17.22
CA ILE A 344 21.99 0.29 -16.14
C ILE A 344 20.95 1.31 -16.62
N ARG A 345 21.06 1.81 -17.85
CA ARG A 345 20.08 2.72 -18.44
C ARG A 345 18.73 2.05 -18.62
N GLY A 346 18.69 0.80 -19.08
CA GLY A 346 17.47 0.02 -19.18
C GLY A 346 16.84 -0.23 -17.81
N ALA A 347 17.63 -0.56 -16.80
CA ALA A 347 17.16 -0.70 -15.42
C ALA A 347 16.62 0.62 -14.86
N ALA A 348 17.32 1.74 -15.09
CA ALA A 348 16.92 3.06 -14.61
C ALA A 348 15.65 3.57 -15.32
N ALA A 349 15.59 3.48 -16.65
CA ALA A 349 14.41 3.82 -17.43
C ALA A 349 13.19 3.02 -16.99
N ALA A 350 13.35 1.72 -16.75
CA ALA A 350 12.23 0.89 -16.34
C ALA A 350 11.77 1.11 -14.88
N VAL A 351 12.58 1.76 -14.04
CA VAL A 351 12.18 2.25 -12.71
C VAL A 351 11.45 3.58 -12.83
N LEU A 352 12.00 4.54 -13.59
CA LEU A 352 11.39 5.85 -13.82
C LEU A 352 10.18 5.79 -14.79
N GLY A 353 9.95 4.65 -15.42
CA GLY A 353 8.87 4.44 -16.38
C GLY A 353 9.16 4.95 -17.79
N HIS A 354 10.38 5.35 -18.13
CA HIS A 354 10.70 5.69 -19.52
C HIS A 354 10.62 4.46 -20.43
N GLY A 355 10.14 4.65 -21.66
CA GLY A 355 10.01 3.57 -22.65
C GLY A 355 11.35 3.08 -23.20
N SER A 356 12.43 3.85 -22.99
CA SER A 356 13.78 3.54 -23.48
C SER A 356 14.85 4.03 -22.50
N GLY A 357 15.97 3.31 -22.44
CA GLY A 357 17.17 3.75 -21.74
C GLY A 357 17.85 4.96 -22.37
N THR A 358 17.52 5.30 -23.63
CA THR A 358 18.13 6.42 -24.39
C THR A 358 17.91 7.78 -23.75
N ASP A 359 16.86 7.92 -22.94
CA ASP A 359 16.49 9.19 -22.30
C ASP A 359 17.22 9.38 -20.95
N ILE A 360 17.91 8.33 -20.48
CA ILE A 360 18.74 8.39 -19.27
C ILE A 360 20.11 8.95 -19.62
N GLU A 361 20.41 10.14 -19.14
CA GLU A 361 21.74 10.75 -19.25
C GLU A 361 22.72 10.12 -18.26
N LEU A 362 23.86 9.63 -18.76
CA LEU A 362 24.85 8.91 -17.95
C LEU A 362 25.62 9.80 -16.96
N ALA A 363 25.65 11.11 -17.22
CA ALA A 363 26.38 12.09 -16.43
C ALA A 363 25.54 12.75 -15.33
N HIS A 364 24.22 12.80 -15.49
CA HIS A 364 23.33 13.33 -14.46
C HIS A 364 23.28 12.40 -13.26
N THR A 365 23.13 13.01 -12.09
CA THR A 365 22.94 12.24 -10.86
C THR A 365 21.58 11.55 -10.88
N PHE A 366 21.48 10.39 -10.23
CA PHE A 366 20.20 9.71 -10.09
C PHE A 366 19.13 10.62 -9.46
N LYS A 367 19.52 11.50 -8.53
CA LYS A 367 18.62 12.50 -7.93
C LYS A 367 18.07 13.51 -8.96
N GLU A 368 18.93 14.02 -9.84
CA GLU A 368 18.51 14.92 -10.95
C GLU A 368 17.63 14.21 -11.97
N LEU A 369 17.83 12.90 -12.15
CA LEU A 369 17.01 12.03 -12.99
C LEU A 369 15.67 11.65 -12.33
N GLY A 370 15.39 12.11 -11.11
CA GLY A 370 14.12 11.87 -10.41
C GLY A 370 14.09 10.63 -9.52
N PHE A 371 15.25 10.05 -9.17
CA PHE A 371 15.31 8.98 -8.17
C PHE A 371 15.11 9.52 -6.75
N ASP A 372 14.29 8.80 -6.01
CA ASP A 372 14.04 8.91 -4.57
C ASP A 372 14.48 7.63 -3.84
N SER A 373 14.23 7.56 -2.52
CA SER A 373 14.59 6.40 -1.70
C SER A 373 13.94 5.08 -2.14
N LEU A 374 12.74 5.10 -2.73
CA LEU A 374 12.02 3.89 -3.14
C LEU A 374 12.56 3.37 -4.48
N THR A 375 12.59 4.24 -5.48
CA THR A 375 13.13 3.96 -6.82
C THR A 375 14.60 3.56 -6.77
N SER A 376 15.37 4.07 -5.81
CA SER A 376 16.76 3.66 -5.54
C SER A 376 16.88 2.18 -5.17
N VAL A 377 15.99 1.71 -4.28
CA VAL A 377 15.95 0.30 -3.87
C VAL A 377 15.47 -0.58 -5.02
N GLU A 378 14.52 -0.11 -5.83
CA GLU A 378 14.09 -0.83 -7.04
C GLU A 378 15.21 -0.97 -8.07
N LEU A 379 15.99 0.09 -8.34
CA LEU A 379 17.15 0.04 -9.23
C LEU A 379 18.19 -0.96 -8.71
N ARG A 380 18.53 -0.89 -7.42
CA ARG A 380 19.43 -1.86 -6.77
C ARG A 380 18.95 -3.30 -6.97
N ASN A 381 17.66 -3.56 -6.73
CA ASN A 381 17.09 -4.90 -6.90
C ASN A 381 17.22 -5.42 -8.34
N ARG A 382 16.96 -4.55 -9.33
CA ARG A 382 17.10 -4.90 -10.74
C ARG A 382 18.55 -5.14 -11.13
N VAL A 383 19.47 -4.31 -10.64
CA VAL A 383 20.92 -4.49 -10.87
C VAL A 383 21.40 -5.80 -10.25
N ASN A 384 21.02 -6.10 -9.00
CA ASN A 384 21.33 -7.38 -8.35
C ASN A 384 20.78 -8.57 -9.15
N ALA A 385 19.53 -8.49 -9.62
CA ALA A 385 18.93 -9.57 -10.41
C ALA A 385 19.64 -9.79 -11.76
N ALA A 386 20.04 -8.70 -12.44
CA ALA A 386 20.69 -8.78 -13.74
C ALA A 386 22.17 -9.17 -13.66
N THR A 387 22.86 -8.79 -12.57
CA THR A 387 24.31 -9.00 -12.42
C THR A 387 24.67 -10.17 -11.51
N GLY A 388 23.73 -10.64 -10.68
CA GLY A 388 24.00 -11.61 -9.61
C GLY A 388 24.81 -11.06 -8.44
N LEU A 389 25.17 -9.77 -8.48
CA LEU A 389 25.89 -9.11 -7.39
C LEU A 389 24.97 -8.85 -6.20
N ARG A 390 25.59 -8.62 -5.03
CA ARG A 390 24.90 -8.10 -3.84
C ARG A 390 25.40 -6.70 -3.56
N VAL A 391 24.92 -5.73 -4.34
CA VAL A 391 25.27 -4.32 -4.08
C VAL A 391 24.45 -3.74 -2.92
N PRO A 392 25.06 -2.87 -2.08
CA PRO A 392 24.44 -2.32 -0.89
C PRO A 392 23.26 -1.38 -1.21
N ALA A 393 22.41 -1.09 -0.22
CA ALA A 393 21.29 -0.17 -0.40
C ALA A 393 21.72 1.29 -0.64
N THR A 394 22.97 1.63 -0.30
CA THR A 394 23.61 2.93 -0.53
C THR A 394 24.16 3.09 -1.94
N LEU A 395 24.01 2.10 -2.82
CA LEU A 395 24.58 2.04 -4.18
C LEU A 395 24.52 3.36 -4.95
N ILE A 396 23.36 4.01 -4.98
CA ILE A 396 23.15 5.25 -5.74
C ILE A 396 23.70 6.49 -5.02
N PHE A 397 24.05 6.41 -3.75
CA PHE A 397 24.74 7.46 -3.01
C PHE A 397 26.27 7.30 -3.18
N ASP A 398 26.75 6.06 -3.10
CA ASP A 398 28.16 5.72 -3.31
C ASP A 398 28.57 5.92 -4.78
N HIS A 399 27.62 5.71 -5.70
CA HIS A 399 27.78 5.88 -7.14
C HIS A 399 26.65 6.75 -7.70
N PRO A 400 26.76 8.08 -7.59
CA PRO A 400 25.65 9.00 -7.81
C PRO A 400 25.19 9.15 -9.26
N THR A 401 25.95 8.66 -10.23
CA THR A 401 25.60 8.74 -11.66
C THR A 401 25.56 7.35 -12.28
N PRO A 402 24.75 7.12 -13.33
CA PRO A 402 24.76 5.87 -14.08
C PRO A 402 26.16 5.47 -14.56
N ALA A 403 26.99 6.43 -15.02
CA ALA A 403 28.37 6.18 -15.41
C ALA A 403 29.25 5.68 -14.25
N ALA A 404 29.09 6.25 -13.05
CA ALA A 404 29.81 5.79 -11.86
C ALA A 404 29.40 4.36 -11.48
N LEU A 405 28.10 4.05 -11.59
CA LEU A 405 27.57 2.73 -11.32
C LEU A 405 28.09 1.69 -12.33
N VAL A 406 28.19 2.03 -13.62
CA VAL A 406 28.79 1.17 -14.65
C VAL A 406 30.21 0.76 -14.28
N ARG A 407 31.05 1.73 -13.86
CA ARG A 407 32.44 1.45 -13.46
C ARG A 407 32.51 0.53 -12.24
N HIS A 408 31.67 0.78 -11.23
CA HIS A 408 31.63 -0.06 -10.03
C HIS A 408 31.24 -1.50 -10.36
N ILE A 409 30.14 -1.70 -11.10
CA ILE A 409 29.67 -3.03 -11.49
C ILE A 409 30.69 -3.76 -12.37
N LYS A 410 31.39 -3.04 -13.27
CA LYS A 410 32.48 -3.60 -14.07
C LYS A 410 33.60 -4.14 -13.19
N SER A 411 34.05 -3.37 -12.21
CA SER A 411 35.10 -3.74 -11.26
C SER A 411 34.70 -4.98 -10.45
N GLU A 412 33.47 -5.03 -9.96
CA GLU A 412 32.94 -6.17 -9.19
C GLU A 412 32.84 -7.45 -10.03
N LEU A 413 32.45 -7.36 -11.31
CA LEU A 413 32.26 -8.53 -12.17
C LEU A 413 33.55 -9.08 -12.76
N LEU A 414 34.46 -8.20 -13.19
CA LEU A 414 35.68 -8.56 -13.92
C LEU A 414 36.93 -8.58 -13.03
N GLY A 415 36.83 -8.10 -11.79
CA GLY A 415 37.98 -7.75 -10.96
C GLY A 415 38.57 -6.41 -11.40
N ALA A 416 39.36 -5.78 -10.54
CA ALA A 416 40.08 -4.57 -10.90
C ALA A 416 41.09 -4.88 -12.02
N GLU A 417 40.80 -4.49 -13.26
CA GLU A 417 41.84 -4.28 -14.28
C GLU A 417 42.61 -3.02 -13.87
N GLU A 418 43.67 -3.17 -13.08
CA GLU A 418 44.68 -2.13 -12.97
C GLU A 418 45.36 -1.96 -14.34
N PRO A 419 45.38 -0.77 -14.94
CA PRO A 419 46.32 -0.49 -16.00
C PRO A 419 47.71 -0.45 -15.35
N LEU A 420 48.57 -1.43 -15.64
CA LEU A 420 50.00 -1.29 -15.41
C LEU A 420 50.52 -0.12 -16.27
N ALA A 421 50.70 1.04 -15.65
CA ALA A 421 51.68 2.03 -16.06
C ALA A 421 52.87 1.93 -15.08
N PRO A 422 54.13 1.99 -15.56
CA PRO A 422 55.29 1.79 -14.71
C PRO A 422 55.47 2.98 -13.76
N ALA A 423 55.24 2.75 -12.47
CA ALA A 423 55.58 3.71 -11.43
C ALA A 423 57.08 3.63 -11.11
N LEU A 424 57.86 4.55 -11.67
CA LEU A 424 59.16 4.92 -11.10
C LEU A 424 58.91 5.90 -9.96
N LEU A 425 58.66 5.41 -8.74
CA LEU A 425 58.95 6.14 -7.50
C LEU A 425 59.16 5.13 -6.36
N SER A 426 60.42 5.02 -5.91
CA SER A 426 60.79 4.32 -4.68
C SER A 426 60.17 5.01 -3.47
N THR A 427 59.63 4.24 -2.53
CA THR A 427 59.64 4.53 -1.08
C THR A 427 59.44 3.22 -0.29
N PRO A 428 59.95 3.15 0.96
CA PRO A 428 60.30 1.88 1.60
C PRO A 428 59.12 1.17 2.26
N THR A 429 59.27 -0.14 2.38
CA THR A 429 58.35 -1.09 3.01
C THR A 429 58.06 -0.72 4.47
N PRO A 430 56.78 -0.65 4.90
CA PRO A 430 56.47 -0.63 6.33
C PRO A 430 56.33 -2.06 6.86
N THR A 431 57.02 -2.30 7.97
CA THR A 431 56.84 -3.43 8.89
C THR A 431 55.44 -3.42 9.50
N SER A 432 54.86 -4.61 9.66
CA SER A 432 53.59 -4.84 10.36
C SER A 432 53.70 -4.48 11.84
N VAL A 433 52.78 -3.66 12.33
CA VAL A 433 52.42 -3.56 13.74
C VAL A 433 50.89 -3.61 13.84
N ASP A 434 50.41 -4.57 14.64
CA ASP A 434 49.07 -4.57 15.23
C ASP A 434 48.81 -3.22 15.91
N ASP A 435 47.75 -2.54 15.51
CA ASP A 435 46.79 -1.82 16.35
C ASP A 435 45.84 -1.01 15.46
N ASP A 436 44.55 -1.29 15.58
CA ASP A 436 43.42 -0.73 14.81
C ASP A 436 43.33 0.80 14.99
N PRO A 437 43.69 1.62 13.98
CA PRO A 437 43.56 3.07 14.09
C PRO A 437 42.18 3.47 13.57
N ILE A 438 41.27 3.79 14.49
CA ILE A 438 40.09 4.59 14.15
C ILE A 438 40.60 5.95 13.62
N VAL A 439 40.41 6.20 12.33
CA VAL A 439 40.78 7.49 11.71
C VAL A 439 39.55 8.39 11.66
N ILE A 440 39.57 9.48 12.43
CA ILE A 440 38.60 10.58 12.29
C ILE A 440 39.08 11.48 11.16
N VAL A 441 38.51 11.32 9.96
CA VAL A 441 38.86 12.12 8.76
C VAL A 441 38.17 13.50 8.72
N GLY A 442 37.36 13.84 9.73
CA GLY A 442 36.78 15.18 9.91
C GLY A 442 35.75 15.23 11.04
N MET A 443 35.71 16.36 11.77
CA MET A 443 34.77 16.62 12.86
C MET A 443 34.28 18.07 12.76
N ALA A 444 32.97 18.28 12.70
CA ALA A 444 32.36 19.60 12.73
C ALA A 444 31.61 19.78 14.05
N CYS A 445 32.05 20.72 14.87
CA CYS A 445 31.45 21.03 16.16
C CYS A 445 31.19 22.51 16.31
N ARG A 446 30.17 22.85 17.11
CA ARG A 446 29.87 24.22 17.50
C ARG A 446 29.94 24.30 19.02
N PHE A 447 30.97 24.95 19.52
CA PHE A 447 31.24 25.02 20.96
C PHE A 447 30.68 26.33 21.55
N PRO A 448 30.06 26.31 22.74
CA PRO A 448 29.65 27.51 23.45
C PRO A 448 30.87 28.28 23.99
N GLY A 449 30.71 29.58 24.24
CA GLY A 449 31.73 30.37 24.97
C GLY A 449 32.93 30.86 24.16
N GLY A 450 32.87 30.90 22.82
CA GLY A 450 33.95 31.43 21.97
C GLY A 450 35.09 30.45 21.67
N VAL A 451 34.91 29.18 22.00
CA VAL A 451 35.85 28.08 21.72
C VAL A 451 35.84 27.76 20.23
N GLY A 452 36.99 27.92 19.56
CA GLY A 452 37.12 27.83 18.10
C GLY A 452 37.64 26.50 17.57
N SER A 453 38.14 25.63 18.45
CA SER A 453 38.74 24.34 18.07
C SER A 453 38.55 23.26 19.15
N PRO A 454 38.64 21.97 18.80
CA PRO A 454 38.65 20.87 19.77
C PRO A 454 39.77 20.99 20.81
N GLU A 455 40.93 21.53 20.43
CA GLU A 455 42.07 21.77 21.32
C GLU A 455 41.73 22.83 22.38
N ASP A 456 41.04 23.90 21.99
CA ASP A 456 40.57 24.94 22.92
C ASP A 456 39.54 24.38 23.91
N LEU A 457 38.66 23.48 23.46
CA LEU A 457 37.72 22.78 24.35
C LEU A 457 38.47 21.94 25.39
N TRP A 458 39.47 21.16 24.95
CA TRP A 458 40.26 20.33 25.86
C TRP A 458 41.04 21.15 26.86
N ARG A 459 41.54 22.33 26.47
CA ARG A 459 42.17 23.27 27.39
C ARG A 459 41.16 23.80 28.42
N LEU A 460 39.97 24.23 27.98
CA LEU A 460 38.91 24.71 28.88
C LEU A 460 38.44 23.62 29.87
N VAL A 461 38.35 22.36 29.44
CA VAL A 461 37.97 21.23 30.28
C VAL A 461 39.08 20.83 31.27
N SER A 462 40.34 20.91 30.85
CA SER A 462 41.48 20.50 31.69
C SER A 462 41.93 21.57 32.68
N GLU A 463 41.76 22.85 32.34
CA GLU A 463 42.13 23.99 33.20
C GLU A 463 40.98 24.44 34.11
N GLY A 464 39.78 23.88 33.95
CA GLY A 464 38.59 24.20 34.74
C GLY A 464 38.02 25.57 34.37
N GLY A 465 37.20 25.58 33.31
CA GLY A 465 36.56 26.78 32.74
C GLY A 465 35.68 27.60 33.67
#